data_AF-A0A4R1WQW9-F1
#
_entry.id   AF-A0A4R1WQW9-F1
#
_cell.length_a   1.000
_cell.length_b   1.000
_cell.length_c   1.000
_cell.angle_alpha   90.00
_cell.angle_beta   90.00
_cell.angle_gamma   90.00
#
_symmetry.space_group_name_H-M   'P 1'
#
loop_
_entity.id
_entity.type
_entity.pdbx_description
1 polymer ?
#
loop_
_entity_poly.entity_id
_entity_poly.type
_entity_poly.pdbx_seq_one_letter_code
_entity_poly.pdbx_strand_id
1 'polypeptide(L)'
;MEAKIRALTPRTSQWDLQALLIRINQITRGWSNYFKHAIAQRAFEHLHRFTWWRIARMMRTRHRWRWKDVRRWLTDPTGRWRSISADGIELFNPATIPIRRYRYRGNTIPSPWADAA
;
A
#
# COMPACT_ATOMS: atom_id res chain seq x y z
N MET A 1 3.17 10.87 1.83
CA MET A 1 2.25 9.72 1.71
C MET A 1 1.71 9.27 3.07
N GLU A 2 2.58 9.00 4.04
CA GLU A 2 2.14 8.58 5.39
C GLU A 2 1.19 9.56 6.09
N ALA A 3 1.43 10.87 5.99
CA ALA A 3 0.56 11.87 6.61
C ALA A 3 -0.91 11.75 6.13
N LYS A 4 -1.13 11.46 4.84
CA LYS A 4 -2.47 11.22 4.29
C LYS A 4 -3.10 9.97 4.89
N ILE A 5 -2.35 8.87 4.97
CA ILE A 5 -2.83 7.65 5.63
C ILE A 5 -3.11 7.92 7.10
N ARG A 6 -2.27 8.71 7.79
CA ARG A 6 -2.47 9.07 9.19
C ARG A 6 -3.80 9.82 9.38
N ALA A 7 -4.06 10.82 8.56
CA ALA A 7 -5.31 11.57 8.58
C ALA A 7 -6.55 10.70 8.35
N LEU A 8 -6.45 9.66 7.51
CA LEU A 8 -7.56 8.72 7.24
C LEU A 8 -7.76 7.64 8.30
N THR A 9 -6.75 7.39 9.15
CA THR A 9 -6.77 6.28 10.13
C THR A 9 -6.66 6.73 11.61
N PRO A 10 -7.40 7.77 12.08
CA PRO A 10 -7.37 8.12 13.49
C PRO A 10 -7.86 6.94 14.34
N ARG A 11 -7.31 6.78 15.55
CA ARG A 11 -7.60 5.60 16.39
C ARG A 11 -9.08 5.45 16.76
N THR A 12 -9.77 6.58 16.89
CA THR A 12 -11.20 6.69 17.23
C THR A 12 -12.09 6.85 16.00
N SER A 13 -11.54 6.70 14.79
CA SER A 13 -12.30 6.74 13.54
C SER A 13 -13.49 5.79 13.62
N GLN A 14 -14.66 6.23 13.15
CA GLN A 14 -15.85 5.39 12.93
C GLN A 14 -16.07 5.04 11.45
N TRP A 15 -15.06 5.29 10.60
CA TRP A 15 -15.12 4.98 9.18
C TRP A 15 -15.42 3.50 8.95
N ASP A 16 -16.37 3.24 8.06
CA ASP A 16 -16.56 1.89 7.52
C ASP A 16 -15.24 1.35 6.93
N LEU A 17 -14.96 0.06 7.19
CA LEU A 17 -13.69 -0.55 6.79
C LEU A 17 -13.60 -0.65 5.27
N GLN A 18 -14.68 -1.02 4.58
CA GLN A 18 -14.69 -1.14 3.13
C GLN A 18 -14.41 0.21 2.48
N ALA A 19 -15.11 1.27 2.89
CA ALA A 19 -14.89 2.63 2.41
C ALA A 19 -13.45 3.13 2.66
N LEU A 20 -12.90 2.84 3.84
CA LEU A 20 -11.51 3.17 4.18
C LEU A 20 -10.51 2.43 3.27
N LEU A 21 -10.72 1.13 3.04
CA LEU A 21 -9.86 0.32 2.18
C LEU A 21 -9.91 0.82 0.74
N ILE A 22 -11.10 1.13 0.20
CA ILE A 22 -11.26 1.72 -1.13
C ILE A 22 -10.42 3.00 -1.24
N ARG A 23 -10.57 3.92 -0.27
CA ARG A 23 -9.86 5.20 -0.29
C ARG A 23 -8.35 5.03 -0.19
N ILE A 24 -7.87 4.20 0.72
CA ILE A 24 -6.43 3.92 0.88
C ILE A 24 -5.88 3.29 -0.41
N ASN A 25 -6.57 2.29 -0.95
CA ASN A 25 -6.16 1.58 -2.16
C ASN A 25 -6.08 2.50 -3.37
N GLN A 26 -7.01 3.45 -3.54
CA GLN A 26 -6.94 4.43 -4.61
C GLN A 26 -5.68 5.29 -4.52
N ILE A 27 -5.36 5.81 -3.32
CA ILE A 27 -4.21 6.68 -3.12
C ILE A 27 -2.89 5.90 -3.28
N THR A 28 -2.80 4.69 -2.70
CA THR A 28 -1.59 3.86 -2.81
C THR A 28 -1.35 3.37 -4.23
N ARG A 29 -2.39 2.95 -4.96
CA ARG A 29 -2.27 2.58 -6.37
C ARG A 29 -1.78 3.73 -7.24
N GLY A 30 -2.37 4.93 -7.09
CA GLY A 30 -1.94 6.11 -7.84
C GLY A 30 -0.49 6.47 -7.57
N TRP A 31 -0.10 6.49 -6.29
CA TRP A 31 1.26 6.81 -5.88
C TRP A 31 2.27 5.78 -6.38
N SER A 32 1.98 4.48 -6.24
CA SER A 32 2.89 3.43 -6.68
C SER A 32 3.01 3.35 -8.20
N ASN A 33 1.94 3.64 -8.95
CA ASN A 33 2.01 3.73 -10.40
C ASN A 33 2.88 4.90 -10.88
N TYR A 34 2.86 6.03 -10.18
CA TYR A 34 3.74 7.16 -10.48
C TYR A 34 5.21 6.80 -10.23
N PHE A 35 5.51 6.11 -9.12
CA PHE A 35 6.87 5.74 -8.74
C PHE A 35 7.34 4.38 -9.30
N LYS A 36 6.60 3.74 -10.22
CA LYS A 36 6.94 2.40 -10.77
C LYS A 36 8.27 2.34 -11.53
N HIS A 37 8.83 3.50 -11.88
CA HIS A 37 10.14 3.63 -12.54
C HIS A 37 11.26 4.11 -11.60
N ALA A 38 10.90 4.54 -10.39
CA ALA A 38 11.86 4.94 -9.38
C ALA A 38 12.33 3.71 -8.57
N ILE A 39 13.49 3.81 -7.93
CA ILE A 39 14.00 2.77 -7.01
C ILE A 39 13.25 2.87 -5.66
N ALA A 40 11.95 2.57 -5.68
CA ALA A 40 11.02 2.80 -4.57
C ALA A 40 10.55 1.54 -3.83
N GLN A 41 11.12 0.36 -4.12
CA GLN A 41 10.63 -0.92 -3.57
C GLN A 41 10.57 -0.93 -2.04
N ARG A 42 11.66 -0.51 -1.40
CA ARG A 42 11.75 -0.44 0.08
C ARG A 42 10.71 0.51 0.67
N ALA A 43 10.40 1.60 -0.05
CA ALA A 43 9.37 2.54 0.36
C ALA A 43 7.96 1.92 0.24
N PHE A 44 7.70 1.14 -0.81
CA PHE A 44 6.43 0.41 -0.97
C PHE A 44 6.21 -0.62 0.14
N GLU A 45 7.22 -1.42 0.46
CA GLU A 45 7.14 -2.40 1.57
C GLU A 45 6.92 -1.73 2.92
N HIS A 46 7.66 -0.64 3.18
CA HIS A 46 7.48 0.16 4.39
C HIS A 46 6.05 0.70 4.47
N LEU A 47 5.55 1.29 3.37
CA LEU A 47 4.23 1.87 3.31
C LEU A 47 3.13 0.83 3.53
N HIS A 48 3.25 -0.35 2.94
CA HIS A 48 2.31 -1.45 3.15
C HIS A 48 2.25 -1.86 4.62
N ARG A 49 3.42 -2.13 5.23
CA ARG A 49 3.53 -2.49 6.65
C ARG A 49 3.00 -1.39 7.56
N PHE A 50 3.34 -0.14 7.29
CA PHE A 50 2.85 1.01 8.04
C PHE A 50 1.32 1.09 8.00
N THR A 51 0.73 0.95 6.80
CA THR A 51 -0.73 1.01 6.59
C THR A 51 -1.44 -0.14 7.31
N TRP A 52 -0.90 -1.35 7.20
CA TRP A 52 -1.43 -2.54 7.87
C TRP A 52 -1.51 -2.33 9.39
N TRP A 53 -0.42 -1.86 10.01
CA TRP A 53 -0.39 -1.61 11.46
C TRP A 53 -1.37 -0.52 11.89
N ARG A 54 -1.56 0.52 11.07
CA ARG A 54 -2.51 1.59 11.36
C ARG A 54 -3.94 1.08 11.39
N ILE A 55 -4.35 0.33 10.36
CA ILE A 55 -5.70 -0.24 10.28
C ILE A 55 -5.92 -1.27 11.39
N ALA A 56 -4.97 -2.18 11.60
CA ALA A 56 -5.06 -3.19 12.65
C ALA A 56 -5.20 -2.56 14.06
N ARG A 57 -4.42 -1.51 14.34
CA ARG A 57 -4.52 -0.77 15.62
C ARG A 57 -5.84 0.00 15.74
N MET A 58 -6.29 0.64 14.67
CA MET A 58 -7.57 1.36 14.64
C MET A 58 -8.72 0.40 14.94
N MET A 59 -8.79 -0.75 14.28
CA MET A 59 -9.82 -1.76 14.53
C MET A 59 -9.70 -2.35 15.92
N ARG A 60 -8.49 -2.62 16.38
CA ARG A 60 -8.27 -3.08 17.75
C ARG A 60 -8.83 -2.10 18.77
N THR A 61 -8.59 -0.81 18.60
CA THR A 61 -9.11 0.23 19.50
C THR A 61 -10.63 0.34 19.39
N ARG A 62 -11.18 0.40 18.16
CA ARG A 62 -12.63 0.53 17.92
C ARG A 62 -13.43 -0.60 18.56
N HIS A 63 -12.99 -1.83 18.39
CA HIS A 63 -13.69 -3.02 18.88
C HIS A 63 -13.22 -3.48 20.26
N ARG A 64 -12.35 -2.70 20.93
CA ARG A 64 -11.76 -3.04 22.24
C ARG A 64 -11.11 -4.43 22.28
N TRP A 65 -10.52 -4.84 21.16
CA TRP A 65 -9.95 -6.16 20.98
C TRP A 65 -8.61 -6.34 21.72
N ARG A 66 -8.37 -7.57 22.17
CA ARG A 66 -7.02 -8.03 22.53
C ARG A 66 -6.30 -8.51 21.27
N TRP A 67 -4.98 -8.73 21.36
CA TRP A 67 -4.19 -9.16 20.20
C TRP A 67 -4.64 -10.54 19.67
N LYS A 68 -5.13 -11.41 20.55
CA LYS A 68 -5.74 -12.70 20.16
C LYS A 68 -6.95 -12.53 19.24
N ASP A 69 -7.75 -11.48 19.42
CA ASP A 69 -8.93 -11.23 18.59
C ASP A 69 -8.52 -10.68 17.23
N VAL A 70 -7.49 -9.81 17.18
CA VAL A 70 -6.88 -9.37 15.91
C VAL A 70 -6.28 -10.55 15.15
N ARG A 71 -5.59 -11.46 15.84
CA ARG A 71 -5.08 -12.69 15.23
C ARG A 71 -6.23 -13.52 14.67
N ARG A 72 -7.26 -13.81 15.46
CA ARG A 72 -8.45 -14.55 15.01
C ARG A 72 -9.14 -13.90 13.80
N TRP A 73 -9.18 -12.57 13.75
CA TRP A 73 -9.71 -11.83 12.60
C TRP A 73 -8.82 -12.02 11.35
N LEU A 74 -7.51 -11.87 11.49
CA LEU A 74 -6.57 -11.81 10.36
C LEU A 74 -5.81 -13.10 10.08
N THR A 75 -6.08 -14.19 10.76
CA THR A 75 -5.53 -15.51 10.42
C THR A 75 -6.63 -16.45 9.95
N ASP A 76 -6.30 -17.36 9.06
CA ASP A 76 -7.15 -18.47 8.70
C ASP A 76 -7.02 -19.63 9.73
N PRO A 77 -7.82 -20.70 9.62
CA PRO A 77 -7.70 -21.87 10.50
C PRO A 77 -6.32 -22.55 10.46
N THR A 78 -5.56 -22.39 9.38
CA THR A 78 -4.20 -22.92 9.25
C THR A 78 -3.14 -22.04 9.95
N GLY A 79 -3.54 -20.85 10.42
CA GLY A 79 -2.67 -19.91 11.13
C GLY A 79 -1.90 -18.95 10.21
N ARG A 80 -2.14 -18.98 8.91
CA ARG A 80 -1.60 -18.05 7.92
C ARG A 80 -2.28 -16.69 8.03
N TRP A 81 -1.47 -15.62 8.00
CA TRP A 81 -1.98 -14.25 7.97
C TRP A 81 -2.66 -13.96 6.63
N ARG A 82 -3.88 -13.44 6.70
CA ARG A 82 -4.68 -12.95 5.58
C ARG A 82 -4.48 -11.44 5.42
N SER A 83 -4.73 -10.96 4.20
CA SER A 83 -4.81 -9.52 3.96
C SER A 83 -6.00 -8.94 4.74
N ILE A 84 -5.91 -7.68 5.15
CA ILE A 84 -7.05 -6.98 5.74
C ILE A 84 -8.08 -6.80 4.63
N SER A 85 -9.29 -7.30 4.84
CA SER A 85 -10.37 -7.19 3.87
C SER A 85 -11.72 -6.87 4.52
N ALA A 86 -12.61 -6.26 3.75
CA ALA A 86 -14.01 -6.04 4.06
C ALA A 86 -14.83 -6.08 2.77
N ASP A 87 -15.91 -6.87 2.77
CA ASP A 87 -16.88 -6.97 1.67
C ASP A 87 -16.22 -7.11 0.29
N GLY A 88 -15.28 -8.05 0.18
CA GLY A 88 -14.55 -8.34 -1.06
C GLY A 88 -13.42 -7.35 -1.42
N ILE A 89 -13.23 -6.27 -0.66
CA ILE A 89 -12.15 -5.32 -0.86
C ILE A 89 -10.98 -5.67 0.05
N GLU A 90 -9.82 -5.93 -0.54
CA GLU A 90 -8.58 -6.22 0.20
C GLU A 90 -7.64 -5.02 0.23
N LEU A 91 -6.84 -4.88 1.29
CA LEU A 91 -5.76 -3.92 1.36
C LEU A 91 -4.75 -4.18 0.24
N PHE A 92 -4.54 -3.18 -0.60
CA PHE A 92 -3.60 -3.24 -1.70
C PHE A 92 -2.15 -3.22 -1.19
N ASN A 93 -1.33 -4.16 -1.66
CA ASN A 93 0.10 -4.16 -1.40
C ASN A 93 0.87 -3.47 -2.54
N PRO A 94 1.34 -2.22 -2.36
CA PRO A 94 2.10 -1.50 -3.38
C PRO A 94 3.42 -2.18 -3.79
N ALA A 95 4.00 -3.02 -2.94
CA ALA A 95 5.25 -3.73 -3.26
C ALA A 95 5.08 -4.80 -4.35
N THR A 96 3.83 -5.13 -4.71
CA THR A 96 3.51 -6.05 -5.82
C THR A 96 3.66 -5.41 -7.19
N ILE A 97 3.72 -4.07 -7.28
CA ILE A 97 3.91 -3.39 -8.55
C ILE A 97 5.36 -3.62 -9.03
N PRO A 98 5.55 -4.18 -10.25
CA PRO A 98 6.87 -4.43 -10.77
C PRO A 98 7.59 -3.11 -11.05
N ILE A 99 8.73 -2.90 -10.40
CA ILE A 99 9.58 -1.74 -10.68
C ILE A 99 10.36 -1.99 -11.96
N ARG A 100 10.03 -1.22 -13.00
CA ARG A 100 10.79 -1.25 -14.26
C ARG A 100 11.92 -0.24 -14.17
N ARG A 101 13.12 -0.74 -13.86
CA ARG A 101 14.34 0.07 -13.91
C ARG A 101 14.64 0.45 -15.34
N TYR A 102 14.99 1.70 -15.56
CA TYR A 102 15.56 2.10 -16.82
C TYR A 102 16.85 1.31 -17.04
N ARG A 103 16.91 0.55 -18.14
CA ARG A 103 18.13 -0.07 -18.60
C ARG A 103 18.84 0.97 -19.46
N TYR A 104 20.07 1.31 -19.10
CA TYR A 104 20.90 2.18 -19.92
C TYR A 104 20.95 1.63 -21.35
N ARG A 105 20.60 2.47 -22.33
CA ARG A 105 20.52 2.11 -23.75
C ARG A 105 21.75 2.56 -24.57
N GLY A 106 22.78 3.12 -23.93
CA GLY A 106 23.95 3.64 -24.64
C GLY A 106 23.57 4.71 -25.67
N ASN A 107 24.35 4.79 -26.74
CA ASN A 107 24.10 5.67 -27.89
C ASN A 107 23.09 5.09 -28.90
N THR A 108 22.31 4.06 -28.53
CA THR A 108 21.34 3.39 -29.42
C THR A 108 20.09 4.25 -29.65
N ILE A 109 19.84 5.26 -28.82
CA ILE A 109 18.75 6.21 -29.04
C ILE A 109 19.32 7.34 -29.90
N PRO A 110 18.90 7.50 -31.17
CA PRO A 110 19.33 8.64 -31.97
C PRO A 110 18.91 9.94 -31.29
N SER A 111 19.86 10.86 -31.13
CA SER A 111 19.58 12.19 -30.62
C SER A 111 18.83 12.97 -31.72
N PRO A 112 17.67 13.56 -31.43
CA PRO A 112 16.92 14.35 -32.41
C PRO A 112 17.63 15.64 -32.85
N TRP A 113 18.80 15.94 -32.28
CA TRP A 113 19.59 17.14 -32.57
C TRP A 113 20.90 16.82 -33.33
N ALA A 114 21.08 15.57 -33.77
CA ALA A 114 22.32 15.14 -34.43
C ALA A 114 22.44 15.63 -35.89
N ASP A 115 21.34 16.03 -36.53
CA ASP A 115 21.29 16.40 -37.95
C ASP A 115 21.47 17.91 -38.23
N ALA A 116 21.95 18.69 -37.27
CA ALA A 116 22.03 20.15 -37.36
C ALA A 116 23.40 20.72 -37.79
N ALA A 117 24.23 19.96 -38.52
CA ALA A 117 25.56 20.39 -38.98
C ALA A 117 25.71 20.35 -40.50
#